data_AF-A0A947SE64-F1
#
_entry.id   AF-A0A947SE64-F1
#
_cell.length_a   1.000
_cell.length_b   1.000
_cell.length_c   1.000
_cell.angle_alpha   90.00
_cell.angle_beta   90.00
_cell.angle_gamma   90.00
#
_symmetry.space_group_name_H-M   'P 1'
#
loop_
_entity.id
_entity.type
_entity.pdbx_description
1 polymer ?
#
loop_
_entity_poly.entity_id
_entity_poly.type
_entity_poly.pdbx_seq_one_letter_code
_entity_poly.pdbx_strand_id
1 'polypeptide(L)' 'MVKERIDNTIDIVYNGIELKYKKIEKRPLKPKEEKEQLKIRKVHILPLDHPWRKFKINPYKRSFLS' A
#
# COMPACT_ATOMS: atom_id res chain seq x y z
N MET A 1 -25.03 -6.78 24.01
CA MET A 1 -26.47 -7.07 23.79
C MET A 1 -26.79 -6.77 22.33
N VAL A 2 -27.48 -7.67 21.66
CA VAL A 2 -27.94 -7.50 20.27
C VAL A 2 -29.46 -7.52 20.30
N LYS A 3 -30.12 -6.57 19.65
CA LYS A 3 -31.58 -6.50 19.51
C LYS A 3 -31.95 -6.36 18.04
N GLU A 4 -32.85 -7.23 17.58
CA GLU A 4 -33.42 -7.18 16.23
C GLU A 4 -34.79 -6.51 16.32
N ARG A 5 -35.00 -5.44 15.55
CA ARG A 5 -36.31 -4.76 15.45
C ARG A 5 -37.11 -5.35 14.30
N ILE A 6 -38.44 -5.21 14.37
CA ILE A 6 -39.39 -5.65 13.32
C ILE A 6 -39.07 -5.00 11.96
N ASP A 7 -38.46 -3.81 11.99
CA ASP A 7 -38.05 -3.04 10.82
C ASP A 7 -36.73 -3.55 10.19
N ASN A 8 -36.27 -4.76 10.58
CA ASN A 8 -35.00 -5.37 10.17
C ASN A 8 -33.73 -4.57 10.54
N THR A 9 -33.83 -3.65 11.49
CA THR A 9 -32.67 -2.93 12.05
C THR A 9 -32.09 -3.70 13.24
N ILE A 10 -30.77 -3.65 13.38
CA ILE A 10 -30.03 -4.34 14.45
C ILE A 10 -29.33 -3.31 15.32
N ASP A 11 -29.71 -3.27 16.60
CA ASP A 11 -29.03 -2.47 17.61
C ASP A 11 -28.00 -3.34 18.33
N ILE A 12 -26.73 -2.91 18.28
CA ILE A 12 -25.63 -3.61 18.92
C ILE A 12 -25.03 -2.71 19.99
N VAL A 13 -25.08 -3.16 21.25
CA VAL A 13 -24.42 -2.49 22.37
C VAL A 13 -23.33 -3.41 22.90
N TYR A 14 -22.09 -2.92 22.91
CA TYR A 14 -20.93 -3.62 23.44
C TYR A 14 -20.20 -2.74 24.46
N ASN A 15 -20.03 -3.24 25.69
CA ASN A 15 -19.41 -2.50 26.81
C ASN A 15 -20.00 -1.09 27.04
N GLY A 16 -21.33 -0.96 26.90
CA GLY A 16 -22.03 0.32 27.04
C GLY A 16 -21.89 1.27 25.85
N ILE A 17 -21.21 0.85 24.78
CA ILE A 17 -21.02 1.63 23.56
C ILE A 17 -21.98 1.10 22.48
N GLU A 18 -22.75 2.00 21.87
CA GLU A 18 -23.58 1.70 20.70
C GLU A 18 -22.71 1.57 19.45
N LEU A 19 -22.75 0.40 18.82
CA LEU A 19 -22.03 0.10 17.60
C LEU A 19 -22.94 0.35 16.39
N LYS A 20 -22.45 1.15 15.45
CA LYS A 20 -23.10 1.32 14.14
C LYS A 20 -22.91 0.06 13.32
N TYR A 21 -24.00 -0.64 13.03
CA TYR A 21 -23.99 -1.82 12.18
C TYR A 21 -24.41 -1.46 10.75
N LYS A 22 -23.63 -1.91 9.75
CA LYS A 22 -24.00 -1.88 8.34
C LYS A 22 -23.74 -3.26 7.75
N LYS A 23 -24.80 -3.94 7.30
CA LYS A 23 -24.68 -5.23 6.62
C LYS A 23 -23.89 -5.08 5.32
N ILE A 24 -22.83 -5.89 5.16
CA ILE A 24 -22.05 -5.95 3.92
C ILE A 24 -22.47 -7.21 3.16
N GLU A 25 -23.36 -7.08 2.18
CA GLU A 25 -23.85 -8.22 1.39
C GLU A 25 -22.86 -8.68 0.32
N LYS A 26 -22.08 -7.74 -0.22
CA LYS A 26 -21.01 -8.01 -1.18
C LYS A 26 -19.78 -7.21 -0.78
N ARG A 27 -18.60 -7.80 -0.96
CA ARG A 27 -17.34 -7.09 -0.75
C ARG A 27 -17.29 -5.90 -1.73
N PRO A 28 -17.06 -4.66 -1.26
CA PRO A 28 -16.93 -3.54 -2.17
C PRO A 28 -15.76 -3.80 -3.12
N LEU A 29 -15.96 -3.51 -4.39
CA LEU A 29 -14.87 -3.49 -5.36
C LEU A 29 -13.89 -2.42 -4.90
N LYS A 30 -12.59 -2.76 -4.89
CA LYS A 30 -11.57 -1.73 -4.67
C LYS A 30 -11.77 -0.66 -5.75
N PRO A 31 -11.80 0.63 -5.39
CA PRO A 31 -11.78 1.67 -6.41
C PRO A 31 -10.59 1.39 -7.32
N LYS A 32 -10.80 1.56 -8.63
CA LYS A 32 -9.71 1.46 -9.60
C LYS A 32 -8.76 2.60 -9.27
N GLU A 33 -7.72 2.30 -8.50
CA GLU A 33 -6.65 3.25 -8.24
C GLU A 33 -6.18 3.71 -9.62
N GLU A 34 -6.41 4.99 -9.94
CA GLU A 34 -5.66 5.63 -11.02
C GLU A 34 -4.21 5.29 -10.72
N LYS A 35 -3.52 4.65 -11.68
CA LYS A 35 -2.15 4.20 -11.47
C LYS A 35 -1.36 5.40 -10.99
N GLU A 36 -1.13 5.49 -9.68
CA GLU A 36 -0.37 6.58 -9.12
C GLU A 36 0.96 6.51 -9.84
N GLN A 37 1.33 7.60 -10.53
CA GLN A 37 2.62 7.64 -11.21
C GLN A 37 3.65 7.40 -10.12
N LEU A 38 4.29 6.22 -10.17
CA LEU A 38 5.28 5.81 -9.18
C LEU A 38 6.32 6.93 -9.13
N LYS A 39 6.34 7.70 -8.04
CA LYS A 39 7.33 8.77 -7.88
C LYS A 39 8.69 8.09 -7.89
N ILE A 40 9.48 8.34 -8.94
CA ILE A 40 10.84 7.82 -9.05
C ILE A 40 11.59 8.36 -7.83
N ARG A 41 11.93 7.48 -6.89
CA ARG A 41 12.75 7.84 -5.75
C ARG A 41 14.13 8.19 -6.28
N LYS A 42 14.64 9.38 -5.94
CA LYS A 42 16.02 9.75 -6.28
C LYS A 42 16.94 8.74 -5.60
N VAL A 43 17.75 8.05 -6.40
CA VAL A 43 18.81 7.19 -5.90
C VAL A 43 19.84 8.10 -5.23
N HIS A 44 20.17 7.83 -3.97
CA HIS A 44 21.23 8.56 -3.29
C HIS A 44 22.57 8.25 -3.95
N ILE A 45 23.27 9.27 -4.44
CA ILE A 45 24.58 9.15 -5.07
C ILE A 45 25.63 9.57 -4.04
N LEU A 46 26.56 8.66 -3.74
CA LEU A 46 27.67 8.92 -2.83
C LEU A 46 28.58 10.06 -3.35
N PRO A 47 29.35 10.76 -2.50
CA PRO A 47 30.32 11.79 -2.89
C PRO A 47 31.41 11.27 -3.84
N LEU A 48 32.04 12.16 -4.61
CA LEU A 48 33.00 11.78 -5.66
C LEU A 48 34.20 11.00 -5.10
N ASP A 49 34.64 11.39 -3.92
CA ASP A 49 35.78 10.82 -3.22
C ASP A 49 35.45 9.55 -2.42
N HIS A 50 34.21 9.07 -2.48
CA HIS A 50 33.83 7.90 -1.70
C HIS A 50 34.45 6.62 -2.29
N PRO A 51 35.15 5.79 -1.51
CA PRO A 51 35.82 4.58 -2.01
C PRO A 51 34.84 3.62 -2.72
N TRP A 52 33.61 3.51 -2.20
CA TRP A 52 32.56 2.68 -2.81
C TRP A 52 31.88 3.26 -4.06
N ARG A 53 32.14 4.52 -4.44
CA ARG A 53 31.61 5.11 -5.69
C ARG A 53 32.35 4.60 -6.93
N LYS A 54 33.57 4.08 -6.76
CA LYS A 54 34.44 3.61 -7.86
C LYS A 54 34.00 2.25 -8.44
N PHE A 55 33.15 1.50 -7.74
CA PHE A 55 32.63 0.21 -8.22
C PHE A 55 31.46 0.42 -9.19
N LYS A 56 31.78 0.70 -10.45
CA LYS A 56 30.80 0.66 -11.55
C LYS A 56 30.63 -0.80 -11.99
N ILE A 57 29.79 -1.57 -11.29
CA ILE A 57 29.29 -2.84 -11.82
C ILE A 57 28.30 -2.44 -12.94
N ASN A 58 28.82 -2.21 -14.14
CA ASN A 58 27.97 -1.94 -15.30
C ASN A 58 27.45 -3.28 -15.83
N PRO A 59 26.15 -3.60 -15.70
CA PRO A 59 25.62 -4.89 -16.17
C PRO A 59 25.69 -5.07 -17.69
N TYR A 60 26.05 -4.02 -18.46
CA TYR A 60 26.09 -4.04 -19.92
C TYR A 60 27.50 -3.91 -20.54
N LYS A 61 28.58 -3.89 -19.74
CA LYS A 61 29.95 -3.86 -20.31
C LYS A 61 30.46 -5.28 -20.56
N ARG A 62 30.25 -5.79 -21.78
CA ARG A 62 30.98 -6.94 -22.33
C ARG A 62 32.19 -6.37 -23.08
N SER A 63 33.40 -6.55 -22.55
CA SER A 63 34.63 -6.13 -23.22
C SER A 63 34.95 -7.11 -24.36
N PHE A 64 34.94 -6.64 -25.60
CA PHE A 64 35.57 -7.35 -26.71
C PHE A 64 37.03 -6.89 -26.78
N LEU A 65 37.96 -7.83 -26.59
CA LEU A 65 39.40 -7.68 -26.81
C LEU A 65 39.66 -7.69 -28.33
N SER A 66 40.51 -6.77 -28.80
CA SER A 66 41.20 -6.81 -30.10
C SER A 66 42.69 -6.69 -29.86
#